data_AF-A0A1S3DNZ4-F1
#
_entry.id   AF-A0A1S3DNZ4-F1
#
_cell.length_a   1.000
_cell.length_b   1.000
_cell.length_c   1.000
_cell.angle_alpha   90.00
_cell.angle_beta   90.00
_cell.angle_gamma   90.00
#
_symmetry.space_group_name_H-M   'P 1'
#
loop_
_entity.id
_entity.type
_entity.pdbx_description
1 polymer ?
#
loop_
_entity_poly.entity_id
_entity_poly.type
_entity_poly.pdbx_seq_one_letter_code
_entity_poly.pdbx_strand_id
1 'polypeptide(L)'
;VTQGPWVVNLQDPLKSKFLEYCSDRERRRLLWHAEEKAASLLESRRELSTSVVLEEIREYRHSKAEVLGYETYLHLSLETKMVPNLQTLEHVLEEIRIKARLAQDSEVESLQSFVENKHPIQIWDVPYYSRLQKKELYGYDEAEWSNYFTLENVLSCLFNLTGKLFDIQFEEKDVEVWNKHVRYFNIIPLHCP
;
A
#
# COMPACT_ATOMS: atom_id res chain seq x y z
N VAL A 1 9.46 -23.16 -16.16
CA VAL A 1 8.05 -23.08 -15.70
C VAL A 1 7.16 -23.11 -16.93
N THR A 2 6.83 -24.29 -17.47
CA THR A 2 6.20 -24.41 -18.82
C THR A 2 4.90 -25.20 -18.83
N GLN A 3 4.38 -25.63 -17.68
CA GLN A 3 3.11 -26.34 -17.59
C GLN A 3 2.18 -25.64 -16.59
N GLY A 4 1.07 -25.11 -17.09
CA GLY A 4 0.00 -24.49 -16.30
C GLY A 4 -1.08 -25.50 -15.89
N PRO A 5 -2.18 -25.04 -15.26
CA PRO A 5 -2.62 -23.64 -15.17
C PRO A 5 -1.92 -22.82 -14.08
N TRP A 6 -1.80 -21.51 -14.31
CA TRP A 6 -1.34 -20.53 -13.31
C TRP A 6 -2.54 -19.75 -12.77
N VAL A 7 -2.55 -19.51 -11.46
CA VAL A 7 -3.57 -18.72 -10.78
C VAL A 7 -2.93 -17.46 -10.21
N VAL A 8 -3.48 -16.30 -10.55
CA VAL A 8 -3.09 -15.00 -10.00
C VAL A 8 -4.19 -14.58 -9.02
N ASN A 9 -3.82 -14.41 -7.75
CA ASN A 9 -4.73 -13.91 -6.73
C ASN A 9 -4.62 -12.38 -6.59
N LEU A 10 -5.53 -11.78 -5.83
CA LEU A 10 -5.58 -10.34 -5.59
C LEU A 10 -4.69 -9.89 -4.42
N GLN A 11 -3.82 -10.76 -3.91
CA GLN A 11 -2.96 -10.46 -2.77
C GLN A 11 -1.64 -9.85 -3.26
N ASP A 12 -1.17 -8.81 -2.58
CA ASP A 12 0.19 -8.33 -2.75
C ASP A 12 1.19 -9.30 -2.09
N PRO A 13 2.39 -9.48 -2.66
CA PRO A 13 2.95 -8.73 -3.78
C PRO A 13 2.61 -9.32 -5.17
N LEU A 14 1.85 -10.41 -5.27
CA LEU A 14 1.60 -11.08 -6.55
C LEU A 14 0.84 -10.18 -7.53
N LYS A 15 -0.20 -9.51 -7.05
CA LYS A 15 -1.02 -8.60 -7.83
C LYS A 15 -0.22 -7.41 -8.37
N SER A 16 0.49 -6.67 -7.49
CA SER A 16 1.33 -5.54 -7.91
C SER A 16 2.39 -5.97 -8.93
N LYS A 17 3.09 -7.08 -8.69
CA LYS A 17 4.07 -7.62 -9.65
C LYS A 17 3.44 -8.05 -10.97
N PHE A 18 2.21 -8.58 -10.95
CA PHE A 18 1.50 -8.89 -12.18
C PHE A 18 1.20 -7.62 -13.00
N LEU A 19 0.74 -6.54 -12.37
CA LEU A 19 0.51 -5.26 -13.06
C LEU A 19 1.81 -4.64 -13.59
N GLU A 20 2.92 -4.79 -12.88
CA GLU A 20 4.23 -4.26 -13.28
C GLU A 20 4.88 -5.03 -14.45
N TYR A 21 4.74 -6.36 -14.49
CA TYR A 21 5.51 -7.21 -15.41
C TYR A 21 4.67 -7.90 -16.50
N CYS A 22 3.34 -8.03 -16.35
CA CYS A 22 2.52 -8.65 -17.38
C CYS A 22 2.44 -7.76 -18.62
N SER A 23 2.95 -8.24 -19.76
CA SER A 23 2.93 -7.49 -21.02
C SER A 23 1.52 -7.42 -21.66
N ASP A 24 0.63 -8.35 -21.33
CA ASP A 24 -0.75 -8.36 -21.85
C ASP A 24 -1.62 -7.32 -21.12
N ARG A 25 -1.99 -6.27 -21.85
CA ARG A 25 -2.81 -5.16 -21.36
C ARG A 25 -4.20 -5.59 -20.90
N GLU A 26 -4.85 -6.50 -21.62
CA GLU A 26 -6.19 -6.96 -21.23
C GLU A 26 -6.15 -7.76 -19.93
N ARG A 27 -5.10 -8.57 -19.73
CA ARG A 27 -4.92 -9.27 -18.45
C ARG A 27 -4.68 -8.31 -17.29
N ARG A 28 -3.88 -7.25 -17.48
CA ARG A 28 -3.73 -6.19 -16.46
C ARG A 28 -5.05 -5.51 -16.15
N ARG A 29 -5.82 -5.15 -17.18
CA ARG A 29 -7.15 -4.53 -17.04
C ARG A 29 -8.12 -5.43 -16.27
N LEU A 30 -8.15 -6.73 -16.59
CA LEU A 30 -9.00 -7.70 -15.91
C LEU A 30 -8.64 -7.84 -14.43
N LEU A 31 -7.34 -7.92 -14.11
CA LEU A 31 -6.88 -8.00 -12.72
C LEU A 31 -7.26 -6.74 -11.94
N TRP A 32 -7.00 -5.56 -12.50
CA TRP A 32 -7.33 -4.29 -11.87
C TRP A 32 -8.84 -4.14 -11.63
N HIS A 33 -9.68 -4.49 -12.61
CA HIS A 33 -11.13 -4.48 -12.41
C HIS A 33 -11.61 -5.51 -11.40
N ALA A 34 -10.96 -6.67 -11.29
CA ALA A 34 -11.32 -7.67 -10.29
C ALA A 34 -11.02 -7.14 -8.88
N GLU A 35 -9.92 -6.41 -8.69
CA GLU A 35 -9.60 -5.72 -7.45
C GLU A 35 -10.61 -4.60 -7.12
N GLU A 36 -10.87 -3.69 -8.06
CA GLU A 36 -11.83 -2.59 -7.85
C GLU A 36 -13.25 -3.07 -7.52
N LYS A 37 -13.63 -4.23 -8.05
CA LYS A 37 -14.94 -4.83 -7.77
C LYS A 37 -14.97 -5.62 -6.48
N ALA A 38 -13.83 -5.98 -5.90
CA ALA A 38 -13.78 -6.83 -4.71
C ALA A 38 -14.59 -6.19 -3.57
N ALA A 39 -15.51 -6.98 -2.99
CA ALA A 39 -16.42 -6.53 -1.93
C ALA A 39 -17.34 -5.36 -2.30
N SER A 40 -17.47 -5.03 -3.58
CA SER A 40 -18.40 -4.03 -4.10
C SER A 40 -19.75 -4.64 -4.47
N LEU A 41 -20.76 -3.79 -4.67
CA LEU A 41 -22.07 -4.21 -5.22
C LEU A 41 -22.00 -4.71 -6.67
N LEU A 42 -20.89 -4.47 -7.37
CA LEU A 42 -20.67 -4.89 -8.76
C LEU A 42 -20.13 -6.32 -8.86
N GLU A 43 -19.80 -6.94 -7.73
CA GLU A 43 -19.39 -8.34 -7.66
C GLU A 43 -20.61 -9.28 -7.74
N SER A 44 -20.42 -10.47 -8.32
CA SER A 44 -21.51 -11.46 -8.45
C SER A 44 -21.95 -12.02 -7.10
N ARG A 45 -21.04 -12.05 -6.11
CA ARG A 45 -21.29 -12.54 -4.75
C ARG A 45 -21.68 -11.38 -3.84
N ARG A 46 -22.96 -11.03 -3.85
CA ARG A 46 -23.49 -9.93 -3.04
C ARG A 46 -23.28 -10.14 -1.54
N GLU A 47 -23.17 -11.39 -1.07
CA GLU A 47 -22.86 -11.67 0.34
C GLU A 47 -21.49 -11.15 0.81
N LEU A 48 -20.56 -10.88 -0.12
CA LEU A 48 -19.25 -10.32 0.19
C LEU A 48 -19.26 -8.78 0.16
N SER A 49 -20.38 -8.15 -0.22
CA SER A 49 -20.44 -6.71 -0.36
C SER A 49 -20.40 -6.01 1.01
N THR A 50 -19.49 -5.06 1.15
CA THR A 50 -19.36 -4.26 2.39
C THR A 50 -20.10 -2.93 2.32
N SER A 51 -20.76 -2.60 1.20
CA SER A 51 -21.39 -1.28 1.00
C SER A 51 -22.50 -1.00 2.01
N VAL A 52 -23.36 -1.98 2.32
CA VAL A 52 -24.44 -1.83 3.32
C VAL A 52 -23.85 -1.63 4.71
N VAL A 53 -22.88 -2.47 5.10
CA VAL A 53 -22.20 -2.38 6.39
C VAL A 53 -21.51 -1.03 6.57
N LEU A 54 -20.96 -0.45 5.49
CA LEU A 54 -20.33 0.87 5.54
C LEU A 54 -21.34 1.99 5.81
N GLU A 55 -22.54 1.93 5.25
CA GLU A 55 -23.60 2.91 5.53
C GLU A 55 -24.11 2.78 6.97
N GLU A 56 -24.32 1.56 7.47
CA GLU A 56 -24.67 1.34 8.88
C GLU A 56 -23.59 1.90 9.82
N ILE A 57 -22.31 1.69 9.51
CA ILE A 57 -21.19 2.27 10.28
C ILE A 57 -21.23 3.81 10.23
N ARG A 58 -21.57 4.42 9.10
CA ARG A 58 -21.70 5.88 8.97
C ARG A 58 -22.85 6.41 9.82
N GLU A 59 -24.01 5.76 9.78
CA GLU A 59 -25.17 6.10 10.61
C GLU A 59 -24.83 5.99 12.11
N TYR A 60 -24.26 4.86 12.54
CA TYR A 60 -23.87 4.69 13.94
C TYR A 60 -22.81 5.69 14.40
N ARG A 61 -21.86 6.06 13.53
CA ARG A 61 -20.89 7.12 13.81
C ARG A 61 -21.55 8.49 13.95
N HIS A 62 -22.54 8.79 13.12
CA HIS A 62 -23.31 10.01 13.21
C HIS A 62 -24.09 10.08 14.53
N SER A 63 -24.91 9.05 14.83
CA SER A 63 -25.65 8.98 16.09
C SER A 63 -24.76 9.02 17.32
N LYS A 64 -23.57 8.39 17.27
CA LYS A 64 -22.59 8.47 18.36
C LYS A 64 -22.11 9.91 18.61
N ALA A 65 -21.90 10.69 17.55
CA ALA A 65 -21.50 12.09 17.67
C ALA A 65 -22.63 12.93 18.30
N GLU A 66 -23.86 12.77 17.82
CA GLU A 66 -25.03 13.50 18.33
C GLU A 66 -25.27 13.23 19.82
N VAL A 67 -25.23 11.96 20.24
CA VAL A 67 -25.43 11.56 21.65
C VAL A 67 -24.37 12.16 22.57
N LEU A 68 -23.15 12.34 22.06
CA LEU A 68 -22.04 12.95 22.80
C LEU A 68 -22.00 14.48 22.67
N GLY A 69 -22.96 15.09 21.96
CA GLY A 69 -23.07 16.55 21.81
C GLY A 69 -22.16 17.17 20.75
N TYR A 70 -21.62 16.37 19.82
CA TYR A 70 -20.80 16.83 18.71
C TYR A 70 -21.63 16.99 17.42
N GLU A 71 -21.30 18.00 16.61
CA GLU A 71 -21.98 18.26 15.33
C GLU A 71 -21.78 17.11 14.32
N THR A 72 -20.57 16.54 14.26
CA THR A 72 -20.26 15.41 13.38
C THR A 72 -19.28 14.46 14.03
N TYR A 73 -19.19 13.23 13.49
CA TYR A 73 -18.19 12.26 13.94
C TYR A 73 -16.75 12.77 13.77
N LEU A 74 -16.53 13.68 12.82
CA LEU A 74 -15.21 14.31 12.65
C LEU A 74 -14.83 15.13 13.89
N HIS A 75 -15.74 15.99 14.38
CA HIS A 75 -15.51 16.79 15.58
C HIS A 75 -15.19 15.90 16.79
N LEU A 76 -15.99 14.85 17.00
CA LEU A 76 -15.73 13.85 18.03
C LEU A 76 -14.33 13.20 17.87
N SER A 77 -13.93 12.89 16.63
CA SER A 77 -12.64 12.25 16.37
C SER A 77 -11.45 13.18 16.57
N LEU A 78 -11.62 14.49 16.36
CA LEU A 78 -10.53 15.48 16.45
C LEU A 78 -10.13 15.77 17.90
N GLU A 79 -11.03 15.63 18.87
CA GLU A 79 -10.74 15.83 20.30
C GLU A 79 -9.53 15.04 20.84
N THR A 80 -9.25 13.88 20.25
CA THR A 80 -8.12 13.02 20.65
C THR A 80 -6.89 13.17 19.76
N LYS A 81 -6.95 14.04 18.74
CA LYS A 81 -5.91 14.22 17.72
C LYS A 81 -5.19 15.54 17.92
N MET A 82 -3.97 15.63 17.40
CA MET A 82 -3.18 16.87 17.41
C MET A 82 -3.73 17.97 16.50
N VAL A 83 -4.58 17.63 15.52
CA VAL A 83 -5.09 18.59 14.55
C VAL A 83 -6.19 19.42 15.19
N PRO A 84 -6.07 20.76 15.24
CA PRO A 84 -6.91 21.59 16.09
C PRO A 84 -8.35 21.73 15.61
N ASN A 85 -8.60 21.66 14.29
CA ASN A 85 -9.94 21.79 13.72
C ASN A 85 -9.99 21.30 12.25
N LEU A 86 -11.21 21.20 11.71
CA LEU A 86 -11.50 20.81 10.32
C LEU A 86 -10.83 21.75 9.30
N GLN A 87 -10.89 23.07 9.50
CA GLN A 87 -10.36 24.03 8.52
C GLN A 87 -8.85 23.85 8.33
N THR A 88 -8.11 23.59 9.42
CA THR A 88 -6.68 23.31 9.37
C THR A 88 -6.39 22.00 8.64
N LEU A 89 -7.22 20.97 8.87
CA LEU A 89 -7.10 19.69 8.15
C LEU A 89 -7.32 19.86 6.65
N GLU A 90 -8.40 20.54 6.25
CA GLU A 90 -8.72 20.80 4.85
C GLU A 90 -7.63 21.62 4.17
N HIS A 91 -7.12 22.66 4.84
CA HIS A 91 -6.02 23.48 4.33
C HIS A 91 -4.77 22.63 4.06
N VAL A 92 -4.36 21.78 5.01
CA VAL A 92 -3.18 20.92 4.84
C VAL A 92 -3.39 19.93 3.69
N LEU A 93 -4.56 19.30 3.60
CA LEU A 93 -4.87 18.38 2.51
C LEU A 93 -4.87 19.07 1.15
N GLU A 94 -5.40 20.29 1.08
CA GLU A 94 -5.45 21.08 -0.14
C GLU A 94 -4.07 21.57 -0.58
N GLU A 95 -3.22 22.01 0.35
CA GLU A 95 -1.82 22.36 0.07
C GLU A 95 -1.04 21.17 -0.51
N ILE A 96 -1.23 19.98 0.06
CA ILE A 96 -0.61 18.74 -0.44
C ILE A 96 -1.17 18.44 -1.83
N ARG A 97 -2.50 18.50 -2.02
CA ARG A 97 -3.16 18.20 -3.30
C ARG A 97 -2.66 19.10 -4.41
N ILE A 98 -2.56 20.42 -4.19
CA ILE A 98 -2.10 21.38 -5.20
C ILE A 98 -0.66 21.06 -5.63
N LYS A 99 0.25 20.81 -4.67
CA LYS A 99 1.65 20.50 -4.96
C LYS A 99 1.81 19.13 -5.64
N ALA A 100 1.13 18.11 -5.13
CA ALA A 100 1.19 16.75 -5.67
C ALA A 100 0.60 16.66 -7.08
N ARG A 101 -0.48 17.40 -7.37
CA ARG A 101 -1.13 17.38 -8.68
C ARG A 101 -0.23 17.88 -9.80
N LEU A 102 0.59 18.91 -9.55
CA LEU A 102 1.54 19.41 -10.54
C LEU A 102 2.57 18.34 -10.93
N ALA A 103 3.09 17.59 -9.95
CA ALA A 103 3.99 16.46 -10.21
C ALA A 103 3.27 15.33 -10.95
N GLN A 104 2.05 14.97 -10.51
CA GLN A 104 1.23 13.96 -11.17
C GLN A 104 0.96 14.29 -12.65
N ASP A 105 0.55 15.51 -12.95
CA ASP A 105 0.22 15.92 -14.33
C ASP A 105 1.47 15.81 -15.23
N SER A 106 2.65 16.22 -14.72
CA SER A 106 3.92 16.07 -15.43
C SER A 106 4.34 14.61 -15.62
N GLU A 107 4.18 13.76 -14.61
CA GLU A 107 4.50 12.33 -14.68
C GLU A 107 3.57 11.60 -15.66
N VAL A 108 2.27 11.91 -15.66
CA VAL A 108 1.30 11.33 -16.60
C VAL A 108 1.62 11.76 -18.04
N GLU A 109 1.94 13.03 -18.28
CA GLU A 109 2.33 13.52 -19.60
C GLU A 109 3.64 12.87 -20.08
N SER A 110 4.63 12.74 -19.19
CA SER A 110 5.88 12.05 -19.46
C SER A 110 5.65 10.59 -19.83
N LEU A 111 4.80 9.90 -19.07
CA LEU A 111 4.46 8.50 -19.33
C LEU A 111 3.67 8.34 -20.63
N GLN A 112 2.73 9.25 -20.91
CA GLN A 112 1.94 9.26 -22.14
C GLN A 112 2.83 9.48 -23.38
N SER A 113 3.84 10.35 -23.26
CA SER A 113 4.87 10.57 -24.28
C SER A 113 5.77 9.35 -24.46
N PHE A 114 6.13 8.66 -23.37
CA PHE A 114 6.91 7.41 -23.41
C PHE A 114 6.21 6.28 -24.18
N VAL A 115 4.86 6.24 -24.14
CA VAL A 115 4.06 5.29 -24.93
C VAL A 115 3.81 5.79 -26.37
N GLU A 116 4.49 6.86 -26.78
CA GLU A 116 4.43 7.48 -28.11
C GLU A 116 3.00 7.85 -28.54
N ASN A 117 2.12 8.17 -27.58
CA ASN A 117 0.70 8.45 -27.86
C ASN A 117 -0.06 7.34 -28.61
N LYS A 118 0.44 6.09 -28.59
CA LYS A 118 -0.21 4.95 -29.27
C LYS A 118 -1.63 4.70 -28.76
N HIS A 119 -1.84 4.91 -27.46
CA HIS A 119 -3.14 4.84 -26.81
C HIS A 119 -3.13 5.68 -25.52
N PRO A 120 -4.30 6.13 -25.04
CA PRO A 120 -4.39 6.80 -23.73
C PRO A 120 -4.07 5.83 -22.60
N ILE A 121 -3.14 6.23 -21.73
CA ILE A 121 -2.78 5.47 -20.54
C ILE A 121 -3.98 5.37 -19.60
N GLN A 122 -4.20 4.17 -19.07
CA GLN A 122 -5.20 3.88 -18.05
C GLN A 122 -4.51 3.53 -16.73
N ILE A 123 -5.26 3.49 -15.62
CA ILE A 123 -4.70 3.26 -14.28
C ILE A 123 -3.92 1.93 -14.21
N TRP A 124 -4.43 0.87 -14.84
CA TRP A 124 -3.77 -0.45 -14.91
C TRP A 124 -2.55 -0.51 -15.84
N ASP A 125 -2.29 0.54 -16.62
CA ASP A 125 -1.13 0.65 -17.49
C ASP A 125 0.05 1.33 -16.77
N VAL A 126 -0.22 2.15 -15.74
CA VAL A 126 0.78 2.95 -15.04
C VAL A 126 1.91 2.08 -14.47
N PRO A 127 1.67 1.01 -13.67
CA PRO A 127 2.77 0.22 -13.10
C PRO A 127 3.69 -0.40 -14.16
N TYR A 128 3.10 -0.88 -15.27
CA TYR A 128 3.85 -1.51 -16.35
C TYR A 128 4.77 -0.52 -17.07
N TYR A 129 4.22 0.61 -17.51
CA TYR A 129 5.00 1.59 -18.27
C TYR A 129 5.95 2.37 -17.37
N SER A 130 5.59 2.66 -16.12
CA SER A 130 6.51 3.33 -15.19
C SER A 130 7.73 2.47 -14.89
N ARG A 131 7.59 1.14 -14.81
CA ARG A 131 8.74 0.23 -14.70
C ARG A 131 9.64 0.32 -15.93
N LEU A 132 9.07 0.26 -17.14
CA LEU A 132 9.83 0.33 -18.39
C LEU A 132 10.55 1.68 -18.54
N GLN A 133 9.85 2.78 -18.27
CA GLN A 133 10.40 4.13 -18.32
C GLN A 133 11.55 4.31 -17.32
N LYS A 134 11.40 3.83 -16.08
CA LYS A 134 12.47 3.86 -15.07
C LYS A 134 13.69 3.04 -15.49
N LYS A 135 13.47 1.89 -16.13
CA LYS A 135 14.56 1.06 -16.66
C LYS A 135 15.33 1.77 -17.76
N GLU A 136 14.64 2.47 -18.66
CA GLU A 136 15.27 3.22 -19.75
C GLU A 136 16.01 4.47 -19.24
N LEU A 137 15.40 5.24 -18.34
CA LEU A 137 15.97 6.50 -17.84
C LEU A 137 17.12 6.28 -16.86
N TYR A 138 17.04 5.27 -16.00
CA TYR A 138 17.94 5.10 -14.86
C TYR A 138 18.72 3.78 -14.87
N GLY A 139 18.48 2.90 -15.83
CA GLY A 139 19.04 1.54 -15.80
C GLY A 139 18.55 0.72 -14.60
N TYR A 140 17.45 1.12 -13.97
CA TYR A 140 16.93 0.49 -12.76
C TYR A 140 16.08 -0.74 -13.12
N ASP A 141 16.49 -1.92 -12.64
CA ASP A 141 15.70 -3.15 -12.69
C ASP A 141 15.55 -3.78 -11.31
N GLU A 142 14.37 -3.66 -10.71
CA GLU A 142 14.08 -4.17 -9.37
C GLU A 142 14.39 -5.67 -9.22
N ALA A 143 14.27 -6.46 -10.29
CA ALA A 143 14.58 -7.89 -10.24
C ALA A 143 16.08 -8.15 -10.00
N GLU A 144 16.96 -7.29 -10.51
CA GLU A 144 18.39 -7.38 -10.27
C GLU A 144 18.72 -6.96 -8.83
N TRP A 145 18.07 -5.89 -8.36
CA TRP A 145 18.29 -5.32 -7.02
C TRP A 145 17.74 -6.21 -5.90
N SER A 146 16.67 -6.96 -6.14
CA SER A 146 16.05 -7.86 -5.15
C SER A 146 17.05 -8.88 -4.58
N ASN A 147 18.07 -9.29 -5.37
CA ASN A 147 19.12 -10.19 -4.91
C ASN A 147 19.98 -9.61 -3.76
N TYR A 148 20.06 -8.28 -3.65
CA TYR A 148 20.81 -7.60 -2.59
C TYR A 148 20.00 -7.41 -1.31
N PHE A 149 18.67 -7.49 -1.38
CA PHE A 149 17.74 -7.28 -0.26
C PHE A 149 17.16 -8.60 0.26
N THR A 150 18.03 -9.54 0.64
CA THR A 150 17.58 -10.76 1.31
C THR A 150 17.05 -10.44 2.71
N LEU A 151 16.04 -11.20 3.15
CA LEU A 151 15.41 -11.00 4.47
C LEU A 151 16.45 -11.02 5.61
N GLU A 152 17.38 -11.97 5.59
CA GLU A 152 18.42 -12.09 6.63
C GLU A 152 19.33 -10.87 6.68
N ASN A 153 19.75 -10.35 5.53
CA ASN A 153 20.62 -9.18 5.48
C ASN A 153 19.88 -7.92 5.96
N VAL A 154 18.63 -7.75 5.56
CA VAL A 154 17.80 -6.60 5.98
C VAL A 154 17.54 -6.65 7.49
N LEU A 155 17.19 -7.82 8.04
CA LEU A 155 16.99 -8.00 9.48
C LEU A 155 18.28 -7.74 10.26
N SER A 156 19.41 -8.27 9.79
CA SER A 156 20.71 -8.04 10.43
C SER A 156 21.08 -6.56 10.44
N CYS A 157 20.88 -5.85 9.32
CA CYS A 157 21.10 -4.40 9.25
C CYS A 157 20.16 -3.63 10.19
N LEU A 158 18.89 -4.01 10.24
CA LEU A 158 17.90 -3.40 11.13
C LEU A 158 18.30 -3.56 12.59
N PHE A 159 18.63 -4.77 13.03
CA PHE A 159 19.05 -5.06 14.41
C PHE A 159 20.34 -4.34 14.78
N ASN A 160 21.30 -4.26 13.86
CA ASN A 160 22.54 -3.52 14.10
C ASN A 160 22.31 -2.01 14.22
N LEU A 161 21.41 -1.45 13.39
CA LEU A 161 21.09 -0.03 13.44
C LEU A 161 20.36 0.33 14.74
N THR A 162 19.29 -0.41 15.07
CA THR A 162 18.51 -0.14 16.28
C THR A 162 19.31 -0.45 17.53
N GLY A 163 20.14 -1.50 17.51
CA GLY A 163 21.04 -1.82 18.61
C GLY A 163 22.05 -0.72 18.92
N LYS A 164 22.56 -0.03 17.90
CA LYS A 164 23.44 1.14 18.06
C LYS A 164 22.71 2.41 18.52
N LEU A 165 21.47 2.60 18.07
CA LEU A 165 20.70 3.81 18.39
C LEU A 165 20.09 3.78 19.79
N PHE A 166 19.75 2.58 20.28
CA PHE A 166 19.00 2.40 21.52
C PHE A 166 19.74 1.54 22.55
N ASP A 167 20.99 1.17 22.30
CA ASP A 167 21.80 0.31 23.16
C ASP A 167 21.07 -0.99 23.54
N ILE A 168 20.56 -1.70 22.53
CA ILE A 168 19.86 -2.97 22.67
C ILE A 168 20.50 -4.07 21.82
N GLN A 169 20.26 -5.31 22.19
CA GLN A 169 20.69 -6.50 21.45
C GLN A 169 19.50 -7.41 21.19
N PHE A 170 19.52 -8.05 20.02
CA PHE A 170 18.52 -9.02 19.60
C PHE A 170 19.12 -10.43 19.67
N GLU A 171 18.39 -11.37 20.28
CA GLU A 171 18.77 -12.77 20.39
C GLU A 171 17.60 -13.64 19.90
N GLU A 172 17.79 -14.38 18.81
CA GLU A 172 16.77 -15.30 18.30
C GLU A 172 16.59 -16.49 19.26
N LYS A 173 15.34 -16.84 19.56
CA LYS A 173 15.00 -18.03 20.36
C LYS A 173 13.89 -18.84 19.73
N ASP A 174 14.00 -20.14 19.90
CA ASP A 174 12.94 -21.08 19.58
C ASP A 174 11.92 -21.13 20.72
N VAL A 175 10.70 -20.71 20.42
CA VAL A 175 9.55 -20.77 21.32
C VAL A 175 8.35 -21.36 20.59
N GLU A 176 7.34 -21.80 21.34
CA GLU A 176 6.10 -22.27 20.73
C GLU A 176 5.39 -21.09 20.02
N VAL A 177 5.21 -21.23 18.71
CA VAL A 177 4.63 -20.21 17.83
C VAL A 177 3.45 -20.76 17.05
N TRP A 178 2.53 -19.89 16.64
CA TRP A 178 1.32 -20.27 15.90
C TRP A 178 1.56 -20.67 14.44
N ASN A 179 2.74 -20.39 13.89
CA ASN A 179 3.12 -20.74 12.52
C ASN A 179 4.63 -20.92 12.39
N LYS A 180 5.05 -21.91 11.59
CA LYS A 180 6.47 -22.27 11.35
C LYS A 180 7.35 -21.16 10.77
N HIS A 181 6.76 -20.12 10.18
CA HIS A 181 7.49 -18.99 9.59
C HIS A 181 7.67 -17.81 10.57
N VAL A 182 7.13 -17.92 11.79
CA VAL A 182 7.32 -16.92 12.83
C VAL A 182 8.71 -17.09 13.44
N ARG A 183 9.46 -15.98 13.54
CA ARG A 183 10.74 -15.91 14.23
C ARG A 183 10.56 -15.08 15.50
N TYR A 184 11.15 -15.54 16.59
CA TYR A 184 11.05 -14.88 17.89
C TYR A 184 12.42 -14.39 18.33
N PHE A 185 12.48 -13.15 18.83
CA PHE A 185 13.72 -12.51 19.28
C PHE A 185 13.53 -11.89 20.67
N ASN A 186 14.43 -12.19 21.60
CA ASN A 186 14.57 -11.41 22.83
C ASN A 186 15.20 -10.06 22.49
N ILE A 187 14.76 -9.03 23.21
CA ILE A 187 15.38 -7.70 23.19
C ILE A 187 16.00 -7.48 24.56
N ILE A 188 17.32 -7.31 24.59
CA ILE A 188 18.11 -7.21 25.82
C ILE A 188 18.80 -5.83 25.81
N PRO A 189 18.66 -5.01 26.85
CA PRO A 189 19.44 -3.78 26.95
C PRO A 189 20.93 -4.12 27.13
N LEU A 190 21.79 -3.46 26.36
CA LEU A 190 23.25 -3.60 26.48
C LEU A 190 23.76 -2.97 27.77
N HIS A 191 23.03 -2.01 28.33
CA HIS A 191 23.32 -1.41 29.62
C HIS A 191 22.09 -1.60 30.52
N CYS A 192 22.22 -2.40 31.57
CA CYS A 192 21.27 -2.36 32.67
C CYS A 192 21.48 -1.06 33.47
N PRO A 193 20.42 -0.34 33.86
CA PRO A 193 20.53 0.72 34.85
C PRO A 193 21.01 0.19 36.20
#